data_AF-G2X8H6-F1
#
_entry.id   AF-G2X8H6-F1
#
_cell.length_a   1.000
_cell.length_b   1.000
_cell.length_c   1.000
_cell.angle_alpha   90.00
_cell.angle_beta   90.00
_cell.angle_gamma   90.00
#
_symmetry.space_group_name_H-M   'P 1'
#
loop_
_entity.id
_entity.type
_entity.pdbx_description
1 polymer ?
#
loop_
_entity_poly.entity_id
_entity_poly.type
_entity_poly.pdbx_seq_one_letter_code
_entity_poly.pdbx_strand_id
1 'polypeptide(L)'
;MSGSSIQSCTHAVPAVGLALASRNAAMTTLSASYLVDARNFFSVTARGLMKYQTWDILKSVALSSLVLREESHPDDVTAMLVDAGITAQQMPCLNLMEIWYGTRNTACVFRYCVIEGDSEIRWHGTWSHNLAQSEIFEAWQRVAQIHNRT
;
A
#
# COMPACT_ATOMS: atom_id res chain seq x y z
N MET A 1 -0.33 12.07 40.80
CA MET A 1 -1.28 12.01 39.67
C MET A 1 -0.65 11.13 38.61
N SER A 2 -1.02 9.85 38.60
CA SER A 2 -0.48 8.86 37.66
C SER A 2 -1.28 8.91 36.37
N GLY A 3 -0.65 9.36 35.29
CA GLY A 3 -1.23 9.33 33.96
C GLY A 3 -1.13 7.92 33.41
N SER A 4 -2.26 7.21 33.39
CA SER A 4 -2.40 5.93 32.70
C SER A 4 -2.21 6.13 31.21
N SER A 5 -1.10 5.64 30.67
CA SER A 5 -0.86 5.52 29.23
C SER A 5 -1.97 4.66 28.62
N ILE A 6 -2.75 5.25 27.72
CA ILE A 6 -3.67 4.51 26.87
C ILE A 6 -2.81 3.72 25.89
N GLN A 7 -2.58 2.45 26.22
CA GLN A 7 -1.97 1.49 25.31
C GLN A 7 -2.95 1.29 24.15
N SER A 8 -2.66 1.91 23.00
CA SER A 8 -3.49 1.80 21.81
C SER A 8 -3.38 0.39 21.24
N CYS A 9 -4.30 -0.47 21.66
CA CYS A 9 -4.48 -1.82 21.12
C CYS A 9 -5.09 -1.74 19.72
N THR A 10 -4.30 -1.40 18.71
CA THR A 10 -4.68 -1.54 17.30
C THR A 10 -3.70 -2.50 16.64
N HIS A 11 -3.79 -3.78 17.00
CA HIS A 11 -3.21 -4.84 16.18
C HIS A 11 -4.15 -5.04 14.98
N ALA A 12 -3.70 -4.59 13.81
CA ALA A 12 -4.37 -4.94 12.56
C ALA A 12 -4.48 -6.46 12.47
N VAL A 13 -5.70 -6.97 12.26
CA VAL A 13 -5.96 -8.40 12.23
C VAL A 13 -5.67 -8.91 10.81
N PRO A 14 -4.68 -9.80 10.60
CA PRO A 14 -4.33 -10.27 9.25
C PRO A 14 -5.52 -10.88 8.49
N ALA A 15 -6.45 -11.53 9.20
CA ALA A 15 -7.66 -12.10 8.61
C ALA A 15 -8.57 -11.05 7.96
N VAL A 16 -8.59 -9.80 8.46
CA VAL A 16 -9.39 -8.71 7.88
C VAL A 16 -8.77 -8.26 6.55
N GLY A 17 -7.44 -8.17 6.48
CA GLY A 17 -6.73 -7.88 5.23
C GLY A 17 -7.01 -8.94 4.17
N LEU A 18 -6.97 -10.22 4.56
CA LEU A 18 -7.29 -11.33 3.68
C LEU A 18 -8.75 -11.27 3.19
N ALA A 19 -9.71 -11.04 4.10
CA ALA A 19 -11.12 -10.96 3.74
C ALA A 19 -11.42 -9.81 2.75
N LEU A 20 -10.75 -8.67 2.91
CA LEU A 20 -10.86 -7.56 1.96
C LEU A 20 -10.25 -7.90 0.60
N ALA A 21 -9.10 -8.57 0.60
CA ALA A 21 -8.46 -9.02 -0.64
C ALA A 21 -9.34 -10.03 -1.40
N SER A 22 -9.98 -10.96 -0.69
CA SER A 22 -10.87 -11.98 -1.26
C SER A 22 -12.20 -11.44 -1.78
N ARG A 23 -12.57 -10.18 -1.49
CA ARG A 23 -13.84 -9.61 -1.93
C ARG A 23 -13.68 -9.00 -3.33
N ASN A 24 -14.03 -9.79 -4.36
CA ASN A 24 -13.99 -9.36 -5.75
C ASN A 24 -15.37 -9.48 -6.42
N ALA A 25 -15.82 -8.38 -7.04
CA ALA A 25 -16.75 -8.37 -8.18
C ALA A 25 -17.15 -6.94 -8.60
N ALA A 26 -17.22 -5.99 -7.66
CA ALA A 26 -17.81 -4.66 -7.94
C ALA A 26 -17.13 -3.48 -7.21
N MET A 27 -15.94 -3.69 -6.63
CA MET A 27 -15.28 -2.67 -5.81
C MET A 27 -14.38 -1.77 -6.66
N THR A 28 -14.76 -0.50 -6.80
CA THR A 28 -13.96 0.51 -7.50
C THR A 28 -12.98 1.26 -6.57
N THR A 29 -13.24 1.23 -5.26
CA THR A 29 -12.44 1.92 -4.26
C THR A 29 -12.30 1.05 -3.01
N LEU A 30 -11.07 0.91 -2.53
CA LEU A 30 -10.74 0.28 -1.26
C LEU A 30 -10.06 1.32 -0.36
N SER A 31 -10.68 1.64 0.78
CA SER A 31 -10.05 2.49 1.78
C SER A 31 -10.21 1.89 3.16
N ALA A 32 -9.10 1.77 3.88
CA ALA A 32 -9.09 1.30 5.25
C ALA A 32 -7.95 1.95 6.03
N SER A 33 -8.28 2.56 7.16
CA SER A 33 -7.33 3.25 8.04
C SER A 33 -7.30 2.56 9.38
N TYR A 34 -6.12 2.12 9.80
CA TYR A 34 -5.81 1.42 11.05
C TYR A 34 -6.60 0.12 11.33
N LEU A 35 -7.52 -0.26 10.44
CA LEU A 35 -8.23 -1.54 10.47
C LEU A 35 -7.42 -2.68 9.86
N VAL A 36 -6.60 -2.35 8.86
CA VAL A 36 -5.78 -3.28 8.08
C VAL A 36 -4.39 -2.65 7.95
N ASP A 37 -3.37 -3.47 8.14
CA ASP A 37 -2.02 -3.08 7.77
C ASP A 37 -1.80 -3.43 6.30
N ALA A 38 -1.43 -2.42 5.49
CA ALA A 38 -1.15 -2.60 4.08
C ALA A 38 -0.09 -3.70 3.84
N ARG A 39 0.89 -3.88 4.74
CA ARG A 39 1.90 -4.96 4.66
C ARG A 39 1.24 -6.34 4.60
N ASN A 40 0.20 -6.56 5.40
CA ASN A 40 -0.51 -7.83 5.43
C ASN A 40 -1.34 -8.05 4.15
N PHE A 41 -1.95 -6.97 3.63
CA PHE A 41 -2.72 -7.03 2.39
C PHE A 41 -1.83 -7.34 1.17
N PHE A 42 -0.69 -6.67 1.03
CA PHE A 42 0.18 -6.87 -0.14
C PHE A 42 1.01 -8.15 -0.07
N SER A 43 1.52 -8.54 1.11
CA SER A 43 2.40 -9.71 1.22
C SER A 43 1.72 -11.03 0.84
N VAL A 44 0.42 -11.19 1.12
CA VAL A 44 -0.31 -12.41 0.72
C VAL A 44 -0.44 -12.51 -0.80
N THR A 45 -0.66 -11.39 -1.47
CA THR A 45 -0.80 -11.34 -2.92
C THR A 45 0.54 -11.48 -3.62
N ALA A 46 1.57 -10.75 -3.17
CA ALA A 46 2.92 -10.80 -3.71
C ALA A 46 3.56 -12.19 -3.58
N ARG A 47 3.24 -12.94 -2.52
CA ARG A 47 3.69 -14.34 -2.34
C ARG A 47 2.95 -15.35 -3.23
N GLY A 48 2.04 -14.90 -4.09
CA GLY A 48 1.30 -15.74 -5.02
C GLY A 48 0.15 -16.54 -4.38
N LEU A 49 -0.18 -16.29 -3.11
CA LEU A 49 -1.32 -16.95 -2.44
C LEU A 49 -2.66 -16.55 -3.06
N MET A 50 -2.67 -15.48 -3.85
CA MET A 50 -3.83 -14.96 -4.58
C MET A 50 -3.57 -14.88 -6.10
N LYS A 51 -2.81 -15.82 -6.66
CA LYS A 51 -2.37 -15.81 -8.08
C LYS A 51 -3.52 -15.65 -9.10
N TYR A 52 -4.71 -16.15 -8.79
CA TYR A 52 -5.88 -16.09 -9.69
C TYR A 52 -6.83 -14.95 -9.35
N GLN A 53 -6.50 -14.14 -8.34
CA GLN A 53 -7.32 -12.99 -7.97
C GLN A 53 -6.90 -11.80 -8.83
N THR A 54 -7.86 -11.23 -9.53
CA THR A 54 -7.73 -9.90 -10.13
C THR A 54 -8.76 -8.97 -9.52
N TRP A 55 -8.48 -7.67 -9.55
CA TRP A 55 -9.43 -6.62 -9.15
C TRP A 55 -9.72 -5.74 -10.36
N ASP A 56 -10.49 -6.29 -11.30
CA ASP A 56 -10.60 -5.78 -12.67
C ASP A 56 -11.12 -4.34 -12.77
N ILE A 57 -11.90 -3.89 -11.80
CA ILE A 57 -12.49 -2.54 -11.79
C ILE A 57 -12.03 -1.66 -10.62
N LEU A 58 -11.07 -2.12 -9.83
CA LEU A 58 -10.56 -1.37 -8.67
C LEU A 58 -9.65 -0.22 -9.16
N LYS A 59 -10.08 1.01 -8.90
CA LYS A 59 -9.44 2.24 -9.37
C LYS A 59 -8.63 2.96 -8.30
N SER A 60 -9.01 2.81 -7.04
CA SER A 60 -8.38 3.54 -5.94
C SER A 60 -8.19 2.65 -4.73
N VAL A 61 -6.97 2.68 -4.17
CA VAL A 61 -6.60 2.00 -2.94
C VAL A 61 -5.97 3.02 -1.99
N ALA A 62 -6.46 3.09 -0.76
CA ALA A 62 -5.90 3.93 0.29
C ALA A 62 -5.81 3.14 1.60
N LEU A 63 -4.60 2.71 1.97
CA LEU A 63 -4.36 1.85 3.12
C LEU A 63 -3.34 2.46 4.07
N SER A 64 -3.56 2.30 5.38
CA SER A 64 -2.54 2.62 6.37
C SER A 64 -1.55 1.47 6.57
N SER A 65 -0.30 1.74 6.91
CA SER A 65 0.64 0.71 7.37
C SER A 65 1.46 1.19 8.57
N LEU A 66 1.63 0.33 9.57
CA LEU A 66 2.50 0.61 10.71
C LEU A 66 3.99 0.51 10.33
N VAL A 67 4.32 -0.08 9.18
CA VAL A 67 5.68 -0.12 8.62
C VAL A 67 6.14 1.26 8.16
N LEU A 68 5.23 2.19 7.90
CA LEU A 68 5.57 3.56 7.50
C LEU A 68 5.81 4.47 8.72
N ARG A 69 6.42 3.94 9.78
CA ARG A 69 6.89 4.74 10.93
C ARG A 69 8.32 5.19 10.69
N GLU A 70 8.67 6.37 11.19
CA GLU A 70 10.02 6.95 11.06
C GLU A 70 11.13 6.03 11.61
N GLU A 71 10.81 5.24 12.64
CA GLU A 71 11.75 4.31 13.27
C GLU A 71 11.85 2.97 12.54
N SER A 72 11.09 2.76 11.48
CA SER A 72 11.10 1.50 10.72
C SER A 72 12.38 1.35 9.93
N HIS A 73 12.80 0.11 9.74
CA HIS A 73 13.96 -0.17 8.90
C HIS A 73 13.62 0.17 7.44
N PRO A 74 14.50 0.89 6.71
CA PRO A 74 14.26 1.24 5.30
C PRO A 74 13.98 0.02 4.41
N ASP A 75 14.58 -1.13 4.71
CA ASP A 75 14.35 -2.38 3.97
C ASP A 75 12.93 -2.93 4.17
N ASP A 76 12.34 -2.79 5.36
CA ASP A 76 10.95 -3.21 5.61
C ASP A 76 9.98 -2.33 4.81
N VAL A 77 10.24 -1.02 4.76
CA VAL A 77 9.46 -0.07 3.96
C VAL A 77 9.59 -0.39 2.48
N THR A 78 10.82 -0.59 2.01
CA THR A 78 11.13 -0.95 0.62
C THR A 78 10.41 -2.23 0.22
N ALA A 79 10.55 -3.30 1.02
CA ALA A 79 9.90 -4.58 0.75
C ALA A 79 8.37 -4.45 0.66
N MET A 80 7.75 -3.69 1.56
CA MET A 80 6.30 -3.44 1.53
C MET A 80 5.87 -2.68 0.26
N LEU A 81 6.63 -1.66 -0.16
CA LEU A 81 6.34 -0.89 -1.38
C LEU A 81 6.56 -1.71 -2.66
N VAL A 82 7.51 -2.65 -2.66
CA VAL A 82 7.71 -3.62 -3.75
C VAL A 82 6.55 -4.61 -3.80
N ASP A 83 6.15 -5.19 -2.67
CA ASP A 83 4.98 -6.08 -2.58
C ASP A 83 3.70 -5.38 -3.06
N ALA A 84 3.55 -4.09 -2.74
CA ALA A 84 2.45 -3.27 -3.22
C ALA A 84 2.48 -3.13 -4.75
N GLY A 85 3.65 -2.84 -5.33
CA GLY A 85 3.83 -2.78 -6.79
C GLY A 85 3.53 -4.11 -7.49
N ILE A 86 3.95 -5.24 -6.91
CA ILE A 86 3.62 -6.59 -7.43
C ILE A 86 2.11 -6.83 -7.38
N THR A 87 1.47 -6.48 -6.28
CA THR A 87 0.01 -6.62 -6.10
C THR A 87 -0.78 -5.74 -7.06
N ALA A 88 -0.32 -4.51 -7.30
CA ALA A 88 -0.94 -3.57 -8.24
C ALA A 88 -0.98 -4.08 -9.69
N GLN A 89 -0.10 -5.01 -10.09
CA GLN A 89 -0.16 -5.66 -11.41
C GLN A 89 -1.45 -6.47 -11.63
N GLN A 90 -2.17 -6.82 -10.55
CA GLN A 90 -3.46 -7.52 -10.60
C GLN A 90 -4.66 -6.55 -10.58
N MET A 91 -4.41 -5.24 -10.68
CA MET A 91 -5.42 -4.17 -10.62
C MET A 91 -5.39 -3.33 -11.91
N PRO A 92 -5.86 -3.85 -13.05
CA PRO A 92 -5.65 -3.23 -14.37
C PRO A 92 -6.29 -1.84 -14.53
N CYS A 93 -7.26 -1.48 -13.69
CA CYS A 93 -7.92 -0.18 -13.70
C CYS A 93 -7.40 0.80 -12.63
N LEU A 94 -6.27 0.49 -11.96
CA LEU A 94 -5.76 1.27 -10.84
C LEU A 94 -5.24 2.64 -11.30
N ASN A 95 -5.89 3.71 -10.80
CA ASN A 95 -5.53 5.10 -11.06
C ASN A 95 -4.83 5.76 -9.87
N LEU A 96 -5.05 5.27 -8.65
CA LEU A 96 -4.52 5.86 -7.42
C LEU A 96 -4.24 4.76 -6.39
N MET A 97 -3.01 4.71 -5.88
CA MET A 97 -2.69 3.97 -4.67
C MET A 97 -2.00 4.89 -3.68
N GLU A 98 -2.53 4.98 -2.47
CA GLU A 98 -1.92 5.69 -1.34
C GLU A 98 -1.68 4.72 -0.20
N ILE A 99 -0.42 4.62 0.23
CA ILE A 99 -0.03 3.88 1.41
C ILE A 99 0.54 4.88 2.38
N TRP A 100 -0.07 5.03 3.54
CA TRP A 100 0.23 6.14 4.42
C TRP A 100 0.31 5.75 5.88
N TYR A 101 0.90 6.62 6.67
CA TYR A 101 0.87 6.57 8.12
C TYR A 101 0.85 7.99 8.66
N GLY A 102 0.06 8.20 9.72
CA GLY A 102 -0.06 9.50 10.35
C GLY A 102 -0.29 9.39 11.85
N THR A 103 0.41 10.19 12.61
CA THR A 103 0.13 10.47 14.02
C THR A 103 0.38 11.95 14.27
N ARG A 104 0.24 12.40 15.51
CA ARG A 104 0.55 13.77 15.88
C ARG A 104 2.01 14.07 15.54
N ASN A 105 2.22 15.07 14.67
CA ASN A 105 3.53 15.58 14.22
C ASN A 105 4.35 14.68 13.28
N THR A 106 3.87 13.49 12.95
CA THR A 106 4.59 12.54 12.09
C THR A 106 3.62 12.00 11.05
N ALA A 107 3.91 12.22 9.76
CA ALA A 107 3.08 11.66 8.70
C ALA A 107 3.89 11.43 7.43
N CYS A 108 3.53 10.37 6.70
CA CYS A 108 4.03 10.14 5.36
C CYS A 108 3.01 9.42 4.48
N VAL A 109 3.19 9.53 3.18
CA VAL A 109 2.44 8.83 2.15
C VAL A 109 3.35 8.49 0.98
N PHE A 110 3.32 7.22 0.60
CA PHE A 110 3.71 6.79 -0.73
C PHE A 110 2.47 6.85 -1.62
N ARG A 111 2.60 7.49 -2.78
CA ARG A 111 1.50 7.67 -3.74
C ARG A 111 1.91 7.20 -5.12
N TYR A 112 1.13 6.29 -5.70
CA TYR A 112 1.08 6.05 -7.13
C TYR A 112 -0.15 6.74 -7.71
N CYS A 113 -0.01 7.46 -8.82
CA CYS A 113 -1.18 7.96 -9.57
C CYS A 113 -0.97 7.96 -11.07
N VAL A 114 -2.06 7.80 -11.81
CA VAL A 114 -2.13 7.97 -13.27
C VAL A 114 -2.73 9.35 -13.57
N ILE A 115 -2.00 10.18 -14.31
CA ILE A 115 -2.36 11.54 -14.72
C ILE A 115 -2.18 11.62 -16.24
N GLU A 116 -3.26 11.90 -16.96
CA GLU A 116 -3.22 12.09 -18.43
C GLU A 116 -2.60 10.93 -19.24
N GLY A 117 -2.63 9.70 -18.69
CA GLY A 117 -2.04 8.51 -19.32
C GLY A 117 -0.60 8.22 -18.88
N ASP A 118 0.04 9.15 -18.17
CA ASP A 118 1.32 8.93 -17.53
C ASP A 118 1.13 8.49 -16.08
N SER A 119 2.04 7.66 -15.58
CA SER A 119 2.01 7.21 -14.20
C SER A 119 3.19 7.75 -13.41
N GLU A 120 2.95 8.09 -12.14
CA GLU A 120 3.94 8.67 -11.26
C GLU A 120 3.91 7.99 -9.89
N ILE A 121 5.09 7.84 -9.29
CA ILE A 121 5.24 7.50 -7.87
C ILE A 121 5.86 8.68 -7.11
N ARG A 122 5.34 8.99 -5.93
CA ARG A 122 5.87 10.03 -5.04
C ARG A 122 5.93 9.54 -3.60
N TRP A 123 6.91 10.08 -2.88
CA TRP A 123 6.97 10.04 -1.44
C TRP A 123 6.76 11.45 -0.89
N HIS A 124 5.84 11.61 0.06
CA HIS A 124 5.67 12.83 0.83
C HIS A 124 5.71 12.47 2.31
N GLY A 125 6.45 13.23 3.12
CA GLY A 125 6.45 13.01 4.56
C GLY A 125 7.10 14.13 5.34
N THR A 126 6.86 14.12 6.65
CA THR A 126 7.55 14.99 7.61
C THR A 126 8.99 14.53 7.89
N TRP A 127 9.38 13.38 7.32
CA TRP A 127 10.69 12.77 7.39
C TRP A 127 10.99 12.01 6.08
N SER A 128 12.25 11.60 5.89
CA SER A 128 12.73 10.89 4.70
C SER A 128 13.55 9.65 5.06
N HIS A 129 13.33 8.54 4.34
CA HIS A 129 14.17 7.34 4.40
C HIS A 129 15.11 7.25 3.19
N ASN A 130 16.25 6.59 3.39
CA ASN A 130 17.08 6.09 2.30
C ASN A 130 16.48 4.78 1.76
N LEU A 131 15.37 4.88 1.03
CA LEU A 131 14.71 3.73 0.42
C LEU A 131 15.50 3.23 -0.80
N ALA A 132 15.44 1.93 -1.09
CA ALA A 132 16.05 1.38 -2.31
C ALA A 132 15.21 1.78 -3.54
N GLN A 133 15.47 2.99 -4.06
CA GLN A 133 14.66 3.61 -5.12
C GLN A 133 14.59 2.75 -6.38
N SER A 134 15.68 2.05 -6.74
CA SER A 134 15.72 1.19 -7.92
C SER A 134 14.70 0.05 -7.84
N GLU A 135 14.63 -0.66 -6.71
CA GLU A 135 13.73 -1.81 -6.53
C GLU A 135 12.26 -1.38 -6.56
N ILE A 136 11.96 -0.29 -5.87
CA ILE A 136 10.62 0.31 -5.86
C ILE A 136 10.26 0.74 -7.29
N PHE A 137 11.14 1.48 -7.96
CA PHE A 137 10.91 1.95 -9.31
C PHE A 137 10.65 0.80 -10.30
N GLU A 138 11.47 -0.26 -10.27
CA GLU A 138 11.27 -1.43 -11.14
C GLU A 138 9.92 -2.13 -10.90
N ALA A 139 9.48 -2.25 -9.65
CA ALA A 139 8.18 -2.84 -9.33
C ALA A 139 7.02 -2.02 -9.93
N TRP A 140 7.07 -0.70 -9.75
CA TRP A 140 6.03 0.22 -10.21
C TRP A 140 6.09 0.53 -11.71
N GLN A 141 7.26 0.43 -12.34
CA GLN A 141 7.42 0.52 -13.79
C GLN A 141 6.65 -0.60 -14.50
N ARG A 142 6.63 -1.82 -13.94
CA ARG A 142 5.84 -2.92 -14.50
C ARG A 142 4.33 -2.63 -14.45
N VAL A 143 3.86 -1.99 -13.38
CA VAL A 143 2.46 -1.54 -13.25
C VAL A 143 2.11 -0.54 -14.36
N ALA A 144 2.97 0.47 -14.55
CA ALA A 144 2.81 1.45 -15.63
C ALA A 144 2.73 0.79 -17.02
N GLN A 145 3.60 -0.19 -17.29
CA GLN A 145 3.60 -0.92 -18.56
C GLN A 145 2.33 -1.72 -18.80
N ILE A 146 1.66 -2.21 -17.75
CA ILE A 146 0.38 -2.91 -17.86
C ILE A 146 -0.73 -1.92 -18.23
N HIS A 147 -0.80 -0.78 -17.54
CA HIS A 147 -1.84 0.23 -17.75
C HIS A 147 -1.71 0.95 -19.11
N ASN A 148 -0.51 1.04 -19.66
CA ASN A 148 -0.26 1.67 -20.97
C ASN A 148 -0.58 0.75 -22.17
N ARG A 149 -0.96 -0.51 -21.94
CA ARG A 149 -1.26 -1.49 -23.01
C ARG A 149 -2.76 -1.68 -23.28
N THR A 150 -3.61 -1.03 -22.49
CA THR A 150 -5.08 -1.04 -22.59
C THR A 150 -5.60 0.19 -23.31
#